data_AF-A0A1Q7VVT1-F1
#
_entry.id   AF-A0A1Q7VVT1-F1
#
_cell.length_a   1.000
_cell.length_b   1.000
_cell.length_c   1.000
_cell.angle_alpha   90.00
_cell.angle_beta   90.00
_cell.angle_gamma   90.00
#
_symmetry.space_group_name_H-M   'P 1'
#
loop_
_entity.id
_entity.type
_entity.pdbx_description
1 polymer ?
#
loop_
_entity_poly.entity_id
_entity_poly.type
_entity_poly.pdbx_seq_one_letter_code
_entity_poly.pdbx_strand_id
1 'polypeptide(L)' 'MEAAYTLDDARVLFPDLVEEARATGRPVLITDDGEPVAALVDVQWLEDCERLKAGRQSPVT' A
#
# COMPACT_ATOMS: atom_id res chain seq x y z
N MET A 1 -1.10 -10.23 -9.81
CA MET A 1 0.21 -9.59 -10.02
C MET A 1 0.15 -8.29 -9.24
N GLU A 2 0.95 -8.12 -8.19
CA GLU A 2 1.10 -6.81 -7.56
C GLU A 2 1.88 -5.94 -8.55
N ALA A 3 1.32 -4.82 -8.97
CA ALA A 3 2.04 -3.88 -9.83
C ALA A 3 3.09 -3.17 -8.97
N ALA A 4 4.35 -3.27 -9.39
CA ALA A 4 5.47 -2.58 -8.76
C ALA A 4 5.99 -1.52 -9.75
N TYR A 5 6.08 -0.28 -9.28
CA TYR A 5 6.53 0.88 -10.05
C TYR A 5 7.89 1.35 -9.52
N THR A 6 8.76 1.85 -10.38
CA THR A 6 10.03 2.43 -9.92
C THR A 6 9.81 3.79 -9.26
N LEU A 7 10.82 4.32 -8.54
CA LEU A 7 10.80 5.70 -8.03
C LEU A 7 10.58 6.75 -9.15
N ASP A 8 11.17 6.53 -10.32
CA ASP A 8 11.02 7.44 -11.46
C ASP A 8 9.59 7.40 -12.00
N ASP A 9 9.00 6.21 -12.15
CA ASP A 9 7.60 6.06 -12.55
C ASP A 9 6.66 6.72 -11.54
N ALA A 10 6.88 6.46 -10.25
CA ALA A 10 6.07 7.02 -9.17
C ALA A 10 6.10 8.55 -9.13
N ARG A 11 7.25 9.16 -9.48
CA ARG A 11 7.38 10.62 -9.54
C ARG A 11 6.58 11.23 -10.69
N VAL A 12 6.44 10.52 -11.80
CA VAL A 12 5.71 11.00 -13.00
C VAL A 12 4.21 10.70 -12.88
N LEU A 13 3.85 9.52 -12.37
CA LEU A 13 2.50 8.97 -12.39
C LEU A 13 1.79 9.07 -11.03
N PHE A 14 2.32 9.84 -10.08
CA PHE A 14 1.82 9.85 -8.70
C PHE A 14 0.28 9.95 -8.56
N PRO A 15 -0.43 10.86 -9.28
CA PRO A 15 -1.89 10.94 -9.17
C PRO A 15 -2.60 9.67 -9.63
N ASP A 16 -2.11 9.03 -10.70
CA ASP A 16 -2.70 7.81 -11.24
C ASP A 16 -2.48 6.63 -10.29
N LEU A 17 -1.31 6.55 -9.65
CA LEU A 17 -1.01 5.51 -8.66
C LEU A 17 -1.87 5.65 -7.40
N VAL A 18 -2.19 6.88 -6.98
CA VAL A 18 -3.14 7.13 -5.89
C VAL A 18 -4.53 6.62 -6.25
N GLU A 19 -5.01 6.94 -7.45
CA GLU A 19 -6.32 6.45 -7.92
C GLU A 19 -6.32 4.93 -8.10
N GLU A 20 -5.22 4.32 -8.53
CA GLU A 20 -5.09 2.86 -8.62
C GLU A 20 -5.19 2.20 -7.25
N ALA A 21 -4.43 2.67 -6.25
CA ALA A 21 -4.47 2.13 -4.89
C ALA A 21 -5.89 2.23 -4.30
N ARG A 22 -6.58 3.35 -4.54
CA ARG A 22 -7.96 3.57 -4.10
C ARG A 22 -8.96 2.68 -4.83
N ALA A 23 -8.88 2.58 -6.15
CA ALA A 23 -9.82 1.82 -6.96
C ALA A 23 -9.68 0.31 -6.75
N THR A 24 -8.46 -0.17 -6.53
CA THR A 24 -8.19 -1.59 -6.32
C THR A 24 -8.32 -2.01 -4.85
N GLY A 25 -8.22 -1.05 -3.91
CA GLY A 25 -8.15 -1.34 -2.48
C GLY A 25 -6.91 -2.14 -2.11
N ARG A 26 -5.83 -2.05 -2.90
CA ARG A 26 -4.58 -2.79 -2.71
C ARG A 26 -3.39 -1.84 -2.66
N PRO A 27 -2.32 -2.20 -1.91
CA PRO A 27 -1.08 -1.45 -1.95
C PRO A 27 -0.48 -1.43 -3.35
N VAL A 28 0.01 -0.27 -3.76
CA VAL A 28 0.86 -0.10 -4.94
C VAL A 28 2.31 -0.02 -4.46
N LEU A 29 3.16 -0.91 -4.93
CA LEU A 29 4.55 -1.00 -4.46
C LEU A 29 5.45 -0.07 -5.27
N ILE A 30 6.33 0.65 -4.59
CA ILE A 30 7.36 1.49 -5.20
C ILE A 30 8.73 0.85 -4.92
N THR A 31 9.51 0.67 -5.97
CA THR A 31 10.82 0.03 -5.93
C THR A 31 11.95 0.98 -6.27
N ASP A 32 13.12 0.70 -5.71
CA ASP A 32 14.41 1.30 -6.04
C ASP A 32 15.40 0.17 -6.34
N ASP A 33 16.01 0.16 -7.53
CA ASP A 33 16.84 -0.95 -8.01
C ASP A 33 16.22 -2.35 -7.86
N GLY A 34 14.88 -2.45 -7.98
CA GLY A 34 14.13 -3.70 -7.88
C GLY A 34 13.75 -4.11 -6.45
N GLU A 35 14.24 -3.40 -5.44
CA GLU A 35 13.88 -3.61 -4.04
C GLU A 35 12.70 -2.73 -3.64
N PRO A 36 11.65 -3.24 -2.96
CA PRO A 36 10.53 -2.44 -2.50
C PRO A 36 10.96 -1.50 -1.37
N VAL A 37 10.83 -0.19 -1.60
CA VAL A 37 11.23 0.88 -0.66
C VAL A 37 10.05 1.61 -0.05
N ALA A 38 8.90 1.62 -0.72
CA ALA A 38 7.68 2.23 -0.22
C ALA A 38 6.43 1.53 -0.76
N ALA A 39 5.30 1.74 -0.10
CA ALA A 39 3.99 1.31 -0.58
C ALA A 39 3.01 2.47 -0.46
N LEU A 40 2.26 2.72 -1.53
CA LEU A 40 1.14 3.64 -1.52
C LEU A 40 -0.13 2.87 -1.20
N VAL A 41 -0.87 3.32 -0.20
CA VAL A 41 -2.08 2.66 0.29
C VAL A 41 -3.20 3.67 0.43
N ASP A 42 -4.44 3.22 0.20
CA ASP A 42 -5.62 3.96 0.63
C ASP A 42 -5.70 3.99 2.17
N VAL A 43 -6.23 5.08 2.71
CA VAL A 43 -6.34 5.27 4.17
C VAL A 43 -7.19 4.18 4.84
N GLN A 44 -8.25 3.70 4.18
CA GLN A 44 -9.11 2.65 4.74
C GLN A 44 -8.36 1.33 4.85
N TRP A 45 -7.48 1.02 3.90
CA TRP A 45 -6.65 -0.18 3.95
C TRP A 45 -5.70 -0.15 5.16
N LEU A 46 -5.12 1.02 5.44
CA LEU A 46 -4.26 1.22 6.62
C LEU A 46 -5.06 1.06 7.93
N GLU A 47 -6.25 1.66 8.01
CA GLU A 47 -7.15 1.54 9.17
C GLU A 47 -7.55 0.08 9.44
N ASP A 48 -7.87 -0.68 8.39
CA ASP A 48 -8.18 -2.10 8.49
C ASP A 48 -7.00 -2.93 9.01
N CYS A 49 -5.79 -2.63 8.54
CA CYS A 49 -4.58 -3.27 9.04
C CYS A 49 -4.35 -2.98 10.52
N GLU A 50 -4.52 -1.74 10.96
CA GLU A 50 -4.38 -1.39 12.37
C GLU A 50 -5.47 -2.03 13.24
N ARG A 51 -6.72 -2.10 12.76
CA ARG A 51 -7.80 -2.82 13.43
C ARG A 51 -7.48 -4.31 13.59
N LEU A 52 -6.95 -4.96 12.54
CA LEU A 52 -6.53 -6.36 12.60
C LEU A 52 -5.37 -6.58 13.56
N LYS A 53 -4.40 -5.66 13.63
CA LYS A 53 -3.30 -5.71 14.61
C LYS A 53 -3.82 -5.55 16.04
N ALA A 54 -4.74 -4.62 16.28
CA ALA A 54 -5.35 -4.42 17.59
C ALA A 54 -6.21 -5.62 18.02
N GLY A 55 -6.98 -6.21 17.10
CA GLY A 55 -7.81 -7.40 17.37
C GLY A 55 -7.02 -8.66 17.73
N ARG A 56 -5.75 -8.77 17.30
CA ARG A 56 -4.84 -9.85 17.72
C ARG A 56 -4.32 -9.70 19.15
N GLN A 57 -4.50 -8.54 19.78
CA GLN A 57 -4.05 -8.28 21.15
C GLN A 57 -5.12 -8.59 22.22
N SER A 58 -6.35 -8.97 21.83
CA SER A 58 -7.33 -9.47 22.79
C SER A 58 -6.98 -10.90 23.19
N PRO A 59 -6.63 -11.17 24.46
CA PRO A 59 -6.45 -12.53 24.93
C PRO A 59 -7.81 -13.23 24.86
N VAL A 60 -7.83 -14.40 24.22
CA VAL A 60 -8.91 -15.37 24.37
C VAL A 60 -9.07 -15.61 25.87
N THR A 61 -10.17 -15.12 26.43
CA THR A 61 -10.59 -15.40 27.82
C THR A 61 -11.53 -16.59 27.81
#